data_AF-A0A436VN49-F1
#
_entry.id   AF-A0A436VN49-F1
#
_cell.length_a   1.000
_cell.length_b   1.000
_cell.length_c   1.000
_cell.angle_alpha   90.00
_cell.angle_beta   90.00
_cell.angle_gamma   90.00
#
_symmetry.space_group_name_H-M   'P 1'
#
loop_
_entity.id
_entity.type
_entity.pdbx_description
1 polymer ?
#
loop_
_entity_poly.entity_id
_entity_poly.type
_entity_poly.pdbx_seq_one_letter_code
_entity_poly.pdbx_strand_id
1 'polypeptide(L)'
;RFKNLSADIRKAEATLLHLRWTLAKTQEGDARSALAAATTLVGDRAAAQMAAAREQGIGAHRLPDLRDAEAAAAAAFQRLSIAKTQIEEEAGRIRSRQVELERRLQQLDGDMAREERMVRDNADILERLRAEEASLNSENAGAAEREATTRAAFEQAGATLSQSEAKLAALTAERAEAAASRHQIERTLRETAERRDRFARQLAEVDRELSDIVARISGLPDPAEKRLLVEDALARLEESEAGAIAAEQAVAEARGSESAARPPLQDAKAELQRIETEARTLSKILNAASGDLFPSVLEQLSVERGYETALGAALGEDLDVPLDRSAPVHWGESAIQPGDAALPDGVKSLASVVRAPSQLARRLAQIGIVAAADGRRLQALLAPGQRL
;
A
#
# COMPACT_ATOMS: atom_id res chain seq x y z
N ARG A 1 -205.90 42.93 -108.86
CA ARG A 1 -204.51 42.41 -108.78
C ARG A 1 -203.51 43.46 -108.24
N PHE A 2 -203.32 44.63 -108.87
CA PHE A 2 -202.32 45.62 -108.39
C PHE A 2 -202.48 46.12 -106.93
N LYS A 3 -203.71 46.33 -106.42
CA LYS A 3 -203.92 46.80 -105.02
C LYS A 3 -203.31 45.90 -103.94
N ASN A 4 -203.29 44.57 -104.12
CA ASN A 4 -202.75 43.66 -103.12
C ASN A 4 -201.22 43.74 -103.09
N LEU A 5 -200.58 43.75 -104.27
CA LEU A 5 -199.12 43.89 -104.39
C LEU A 5 -198.62 45.19 -103.72
N SER A 6 -199.33 46.31 -103.87
CA SER A 6 -198.99 47.58 -103.21
C SER A 6 -199.30 47.62 -101.69
N ALA A 7 -200.03 46.64 -101.16
CA ALA A 7 -200.22 46.45 -99.72
C ALA A 7 -199.12 45.55 -99.14
N ASP A 8 -198.77 44.47 -99.86
CA ASP A 8 -197.67 43.58 -99.49
C ASP A 8 -196.30 44.27 -99.54
N ILE A 9 -196.06 45.12 -100.56
CA ILE A 9 -194.87 45.99 -100.63
C ILE A 9 -194.82 46.92 -99.41
N ARG A 10 -195.89 47.64 -99.07
CA ARG A 10 -195.91 48.51 -97.88
C ARG A 10 -195.71 47.75 -96.57
N LYS A 11 -196.20 46.51 -96.47
CA LYS A 11 -195.95 45.64 -95.31
C LYS A 11 -194.49 45.21 -95.23
N ALA A 12 -193.88 44.83 -96.36
CA ALA A 12 -192.46 44.49 -96.45
C ALA A 12 -191.56 45.70 -96.18
N GLU A 13 -191.88 46.88 -96.71
CA GLU A 13 -191.19 48.15 -96.44
C GLU A 13 -191.28 48.55 -94.96
N ALA A 14 -192.48 48.49 -94.36
CA ALA A 14 -192.65 48.74 -92.92
C ALA A 14 -191.84 47.74 -92.07
N THR A 15 -191.77 46.47 -92.49
CA THR A 15 -190.98 45.44 -91.80
C THR A 15 -189.48 45.69 -91.98
N LEU A 16 -189.02 46.09 -93.17
CA LEU A 16 -187.63 46.46 -93.45
C LEU A 16 -187.22 47.72 -92.66
N LEU A 17 -188.07 48.74 -92.60
CA LEU A 17 -187.84 49.96 -91.81
C LEU A 17 -187.82 49.64 -90.32
N HIS A 18 -188.72 48.78 -89.82
CA HIS A 18 -188.71 48.33 -88.44
C HIS A 18 -187.43 47.52 -88.12
N LEU A 19 -187.03 46.57 -88.97
CA LEU A 19 -185.78 45.81 -88.79
C LEU A 19 -184.54 46.71 -88.84
N ARG A 20 -184.49 47.70 -89.75
CA ARG A 20 -183.42 48.69 -89.82
C ARG A 20 -183.40 49.59 -88.57
N TRP A 21 -184.56 50.01 -88.07
CA TRP A 21 -184.67 50.80 -86.84
C TRP A 21 -184.25 49.98 -85.61
N THR A 22 -184.68 48.73 -85.50
CA THR A 22 -184.29 47.82 -84.41
C THR A 22 -182.78 47.53 -84.46
N LEU A 23 -182.20 47.28 -85.64
CA LEU A 23 -180.75 47.11 -85.81
C LEU A 23 -179.97 48.39 -85.47
N ALA A 24 -180.46 49.56 -85.90
CA ALA A 24 -179.88 50.84 -85.52
C ALA A 24 -180.00 51.09 -84.01
N LYS A 25 -181.08 50.63 -83.36
CA LYS A 25 -181.25 50.72 -81.90
C LYS A 25 -180.38 49.75 -81.11
N THR A 26 -180.13 48.54 -81.60
CA THR A 26 -179.13 47.65 -80.98
C THR A 26 -177.72 48.24 -81.16
N GLN A 27 -177.37 48.71 -82.36
CA GLN A 27 -176.09 49.39 -82.61
C GLN A 27 -175.89 50.66 -81.77
N GLU A 28 -176.94 51.48 -81.57
CA GLU A 28 -176.92 52.63 -80.66
C GLU A 28 -176.71 52.20 -79.19
N GLY A 29 -177.32 51.09 -78.77
CA GLY A 29 -177.14 50.50 -77.45
C GLY A 29 -175.72 49.97 -77.23
N ASP A 30 -175.20 49.19 -78.19
CA ASP A 30 -173.85 48.64 -78.17
C ASP A 30 -172.80 49.75 -78.18
N ALA A 31 -172.97 50.77 -79.03
CA ALA A 31 -172.09 51.94 -79.08
C ALA A 31 -172.13 52.76 -77.77
N ARG A 32 -173.30 52.89 -77.12
CA ARG A 32 -173.42 53.53 -75.80
C ARG A 32 -172.75 52.72 -74.70
N SER A 33 -172.89 51.40 -74.69
CA SER A 33 -172.20 50.52 -73.74
C SER A 33 -170.68 50.56 -73.94
N ALA A 34 -170.22 50.52 -75.19
CA ALA A 34 -168.80 50.63 -75.51
C ALA A 34 -168.24 52.02 -75.11
N LEU A 35 -168.98 53.10 -75.37
CA LEU A 35 -168.63 54.44 -74.92
C LEU A 35 -168.56 54.53 -73.40
N ALA A 36 -169.56 54.01 -72.67
CA ALA A 36 -169.57 54.00 -71.21
C ALA A 36 -168.38 53.22 -70.63
N ALA A 37 -168.10 52.02 -71.15
CA ALA A 37 -166.95 51.21 -70.73
C ALA A 37 -165.61 51.92 -71.02
N ALA A 38 -165.48 52.55 -72.19
CA ALA A 38 -164.30 53.34 -72.54
C ALA A 38 -164.16 54.59 -71.66
N THR A 39 -165.24 55.29 -71.32
CA THR A 39 -165.24 56.44 -70.42
C THR A 39 -164.80 56.04 -69.01
N THR A 40 -165.33 54.94 -68.45
CA THR A 40 -164.89 54.41 -67.16
C THR A 40 -163.40 54.04 -67.19
N LEU A 41 -162.95 53.31 -68.23
CA LEU A 41 -161.54 52.93 -68.37
C LEU A 41 -160.62 54.16 -68.48
N VAL A 42 -161.02 55.21 -69.21
CA VAL A 42 -160.26 56.48 -69.28
C VAL A 42 -160.21 57.15 -67.90
N GLY A 43 -161.31 57.14 -67.14
CA GLY A 43 -161.36 57.63 -65.76
C GLY A 43 -160.38 56.89 -64.84
N ASP A 44 -160.43 55.56 -64.84
CA ASP A 44 -159.54 54.71 -64.03
C ASP A 44 -158.06 54.91 -64.39
N ARG A 45 -157.75 55.01 -65.69
CA ARG A 45 -156.37 55.24 -66.17
C ARG A 45 -155.88 56.64 -65.84
N ALA A 46 -156.74 57.66 -65.93
CA ALA A 46 -156.40 59.02 -65.50
C ALA A 46 -156.17 59.08 -63.98
N ALA A 47 -157.00 58.42 -63.18
CA ALA A 47 -156.82 58.33 -61.73
C ALA A 47 -155.49 57.61 -61.35
N ALA A 48 -155.19 56.49 -62.02
CA ALA A 48 -153.92 55.77 -61.83
C ALA A 48 -152.70 56.60 -62.25
N GLN A 49 -152.78 57.34 -63.36
CA GLN A 49 -151.73 58.27 -63.80
C GLN A 49 -151.53 59.40 -62.77
N MET A 50 -152.62 60.01 -62.27
CA MET A 50 -152.53 61.07 -61.27
C MET A 50 -151.96 60.58 -59.93
N ALA A 51 -152.31 59.36 -59.52
CA ALA A 51 -151.74 58.72 -58.33
C ALA A 51 -150.23 58.45 -58.51
N ALA A 52 -149.81 57.87 -59.64
CA ALA A 52 -148.41 57.62 -59.95
C ALA A 52 -147.60 58.93 -60.07
N ALA A 53 -148.15 59.97 -60.70
CA ALA A 53 -147.52 61.29 -60.80
C ALA A 53 -147.40 61.99 -59.43
N ARG A 54 -148.40 61.82 -58.55
CA ARG A 54 -148.34 62.29 -57.16
C ARG A 54 -147.23 61.58 -56.39
N GLU A 55 -147.15 60.26 -56.46
CA GLU A 55 -146.12 59.47 -55.75
C GLU A 55 -144.72 59.78 -56.28
N GLN A 56 -144.56 59.88 -57.61
CA GLN A 56 -143.33 60.36 -58.24
C GLN A 56 -142.96 61.77 -57.74
N GLY A 57 -143.93 62.67 -57.62
CA GLY A 57 -143.70 64.02 -57.09
C GLY A 57 -143.26 64.03 -55.62
N ILE A 58 -143.87 63.20 -54.77
CA ILE A 58 -143.49 63.04 -53.36
C ILE A 58 -142.07 62.45 -53.24
N GLY A 59 -141.76 61.41 -54.00
CA GLY A 59 -140.43 60.80 -54.05
C GLY A 59 -139.36 61.76 -54.58
N ALA A 60 -139.66 62.46 -55.69
CA ALA A 60 -138.76 63.44 -56.29
C ALA A 60 -138.54 64.67 -55.41
N HIS A 61 -139.51 65.05 -54.57
CA HIS A 61 -139.34 66.13 -53.59
C HIS A 61 -138.43 65.74 -52.42
N ARG A 62 -138.47 64.48 -51.97
CA ARG A 62 -137.61 63.97 -50.87
C ARG A 62 -136.21 63.54 -51.32
N LEU A 63 -136.02 63.23 -52.60
CA LEU A 63 -134.75 62.74 -53.13
C LEU A 63 -133.57 63.74 -53.00
N PRO A 64 -133.74 65.07 -53.17
CA PRO A 64 -132.73 66.07 -52.85
C PRO A 64 -132.26 65.98 -51.40
N ASP A 65 -133.17 66.08 -50.42
CA ASP A 65 -132.83 66.05 -48.98
C ASP A 65 -132.06 64.77 -48.60
N LEU A 66 -132.43 63.63 -49.18
CA LEU A 66 -131.73 62.36 -48.95
C LEU A 66 -130.34 62.32 -49.59
N ARG A 67 -130.13 62.97 -50.74
CA ARG A 67 -128.82 63.11 -51.39
C ARG A 67 -127.93 64.10 -50.64
N ASP A 68 -128.48 65.20 -50.14
CA ASP A 68 -127.73 66.17 -49.34
C ASP A 68 -127.32 65.55 -48.00
N ALA A 69 -128.18 64.74 -47.38
CA ALA A 69 -127.86 63.97 -46.18
C ALA A 69 -126.79 62.87 -46.45
N GLU A 70 -126.86 62.16 -47.57
CA GLU A 70 -125.86 61.18 -47.99
C GLU A 70 -124.50 61.82 -48.27
N ALA A 71 -124.46 62.93 -49.02
CA ALA A 71 -123.26 63.71 -49.27
C ALA A 71 -122.64 64.26 -47.98
N ALA A 72 -123.46 64.78 -47.05
CA ALA A 72 -123.00 65.27 -45.75
C ALA A 72 -122.41 64.13 -44.88
N ALA A 73 -123.06 62.95 -44.87
CA ALA A 73 -122.57 61.77 -44.17
C ALA A 73 -121.27 61.23 -44.79
N ALA A 74 -121.17 61.18 -46.13
CA ALA A 74 -119.97 60.77 -46.85
C ALA A 74 -118.79 61.73 -46.58
N ALA A 75 -119.02 63.04 -46.59
CA ALA A 75 -118.00 64.04 -46.25
C ALA A 75 -117.59 64.00 -44.77
N ALA A 76 -118.49 63.66 -43.85
CA ALA A 76 -118.15 63.39 -42.45
C ALA A 76 -117.30 62.12 -42.31
N PHE A 77 -117.71 61.01 -42.96
CA PHE A 77 -116.99 59.74 -42.96
C PHE A 77 -115.58 59.89 -43.56
N GLN A 78 -115.43 60.56 -44.71
CA GLN A 78 -114.12 60.81 -45.33
C GLN A 78 -113.19 61.57 -44.38
N ARG A 79 -113.66 62.65 -43.74
CA ARG A 79 -112.86 63.42 -42.77
C ARG A 79 -112.44 62.58 -41.57
N LEU A 80 -113.36 61.80 -41.00
CA LEU A 80 -113.07 60.90 -39.87
C LEU A 80 -112.11 59.77 -40.26
N SER A 81 -112.23 59.23 -41.47
CA SER A 81 -111.34 58.19 -42.01
C SER A 81 -109.91 58.71 -42.20
N ILE A 82 -109.75 59.90 -42.79
CA ILE A 82 -108.44 60.56 -42.93
C ILE A 82 -107.83 60.84 -41.54
N ALA A 83 -108.62 61.39 -40.61
CA ALA A 83 -108.15 61.66 -39.25
C ALA A 83 -107.74 60.37 -38.50
N LYS A 84 -108.50 59.29 -38.66
CA LYS A 84 -108.16 57.97 -38.12
C LYS A 84 -106.82 57.47 -38.67
N THR A 85 -106.62 57.49 -39.99
CA THR A 85 -105.36 57.07 -40.61
C THR A 85 -104.18 57.90 -40.12
N GLN A 86 -104.33 59.24 -40.05
CA GLN A 86 -103.28 60.13 -39.52
C GLN A 86 -102.92 59.83 -38.06
N ILE A 87 -103.92 59.54 -37.21
CA ILE A 87 -103.71 59.15 -35.81
C ILE A 87 -103.04 57.77 -35.72
N GLU A 88 -103.40 56.81 -36.57
CA GLU A 88 -102.79 55.47 -36.60
C GLU A 88 -101.33 55.53 -37.07
N GLU A 89 -101.02 56.36 -38.07
CA GLU A 89 -99.65 56.64 -38.54
C GLU A 89 -98.80 57.34 -37.47
N GLU A 90 -99.34 58.36 -36.78
CA GLU A 90 -98.64 59.06 -35.69
C GLU A 90 -98.40 58.13 -34.50
N ALA A 91 -99.42 57.35 -34.10
CA ALA A 91 -99.26 56.33 -33.06
C ALA A 91 -98.24 55.25 -33.46
N GLY A 92 -98.17 54.87 -34.74
CA GLY A 92 -97.12 54.02 -35.29
C GLY A 92 -95.74 54.63 -35.10
N ARG A 93 -95.57 55.89 -35.54
CA ARG A 93 -94.31 56.65 -35.43
C ARG A 93 -93.84 56.79 -33.99
N ILE A 94 -94.75 57.14 -33.07
CA ILE A 94 -94.46 57.28 -31.64
C ILE A 94 -94.02 55.94 -31.04
N ARG A 95 -94.73 54.83 -31.33
CA ARG A 95 -94.33 53.49 -30.85
C ARG A 95 -92.95 53.08 -31.37
N SER A 96 -92.66 53.28 -32.66
CA SER A 96 -91.33 53.01 -33.21
C SER A 96 -90.24 53.85 -32.54
N ARG A 97 -90.53 55.12 -32.23
CA ARG A 97 -89.60 56.00 -31.52
C ARG A 97 -89.42 55.61 -30.05
N GLN A 98 -90.45 55.14 -29.37
CA GLN A 98 -90.36 54.60 -28.00
C GLN A 98 -89.42 53.39 -27.95
N VAL A 99 -89.62 52.39 -28.80
CA VAL A 99 -88.75 51.21 -28.89
C VAL A 99 -87.30 51.58 -29.24
N GLU A 100 -87.09 52.56 -30.12
CA GLU A 100 -85.75 53.07 -30.43
C GLU A 100 -85.08 53.73 -29.21
N LEU A 101 -85.82 54.53 -28.44
CA LEU A 101 -85.33 55.21 -27.24
C LEU A 101 -85.07 54.22 -26.09
N GLU A 102 -85.95 53.24 -25.87
CA GLU A 102 -85.74 52.15 -24.91
C GLU A 102 -84.47 51.36 -25.21
N ARG A 103 -84.22 51.02 -26.49
CA ARG A 103 -82.97 50.36 -26.89
C ARG A 103 -81.74 51.26 -26.67
N ARG A 104 -81.85 52.57 -26.92
CA ARG A 104 -80.76 53.53 -26.63
C ARG A 104 -80.50 53.64 -25.12
N LEU A 105 -81.52 53.64 -24.29
CA LEU A 105 -81.39 53.65 -22.83
C LEU A 105 -80.67 52.38 -22.34
N GLN A 106 -81.13 51.20 -22.76
CA GLN A 106 -80.47 49.92 -22.42
C GLN A 106 -78.99 49.88 -22.84
N GLN A 107 -78.65 50.47 -23.99
CA GLN A 107 -77.26 50.61 -24.41
C GLN A 107 -76.49 51.54 -23.46
N LEU A 108 -77.02 52.74 -23.17
CA LEU A 108 -76.38 53.72 -22.29
C LEU A 108 -76.21 53.20 -20.86
N ASP A 109 -77.20 52.50 -20.30
CA ASP A 109 -77.11 51.85 -18.99
C ASP A 109 -76.00 50.78 -18.98
N GLY A 110 -75.92 49.99 -20.07
CA GLY A 110 -74.87 48.99 -20.26
C GLY A 110 -73.48 49.60 -20.44
N ASP A 111 -73.39 50.79 -21.04
CA ASP A 111 -72.15 51.56 -21.21
C ASP A 111 -71.71 52.17 -19.87
N MET A 112 -72.61 52.87 -19.16
CA MET A 112 -72.38 53.40 -17.81
C MET A 112 -71.91 52.30 -16.84
N ALA A 113 -72.58 51.14 -16.83
CA ALA A 113 -72.18 50.03 -15.95
C ALA A 113 -70.80 49.43 -16.30
N ARG A 114 -70.29 49.59 -17.54
CA ARG A 114 -68.92 49.21 -17.89
C ARG A 114 -67.92 50.27 -17.43
N GLU A 115 -68.19 51.54 -17.68
CA GLU A 115 -67.33 52.65 -17.23
C GLU A 115 -67.21 52.68 -15.70
N GLU A 116 -68.30 52.52 -14.96
CA GLU A 116 -68.29 52.44 -13.49
C GLU A 116 -67.51 51.23 -12.95
N ARG A 117 -67.43 50.12 -13.69
CA ARG A 117 -66.55 49.00 -13.33
C ARG A 117 -65.10 49.36 -13.61
N MET A 118 -64.79 49.86 -14.81
CA MET A 118 -63.44 50.25 -15.19
C MET A 118 -62.85 51.32 -14.25
N VAL A 119 -63.65 52.29 -13.79
CA VAL A 119 -63.22 53.29 -12.80
C VAL A 119 -62.88 52.66 -11.45
N ARG A 120 -63.67 51.68 -10.98
CA ARG A 120 -63.39 50.93 -9.74
C ARG A 120 -62.14 50.05 -9.87
N ASP A 121 -62.06 49.26 -10.94
CA ASP A 121 -60.92 48.37 -11.20
C ASP A 121 -59.61 49.18 -11.29
N ASN A 122 -59.64 50.34 -11.96
CA ASN A 122 -58.49 51.25 -12.03
C ASN A 122 -58.15 51.89 -10.67
N ALA A 123 -59.14 52.21 -9.83
CA ALA A 123 -58.89 52.72 -8.47
C ALA A 123 -58.21 51.65 -7.59
N ASP A 124 -58.67 50.41 -7.65
CA ASP A 124 -58.07 49.28 -6.94
C ASP A 124 -56.64 48.97 -7.43
N ILE A 125 -56.40 49.08 -8.74
CA ILE A 125 -55.05 48.96 -9.32
C ILE A 125 -54.13 50.09 -8.82
N LEU A 126 -54.60 51.35 -8.84
CA LEU A 126 -53.81 52.48 -8.35
C LEU A 126 -53.48 52.36 -6.86
N GLU A 127 -54.40 51.87 -6.04
CA GLU A 127 -54.14 51.69 -4.61
C GLU A 127 -53.14 50.56 -4.34
N ARG A 128 -53.23 49.45 -5.10
CA ARG A 128 -52.21 48.38 -5.06
C ARG A 128 -50.83 48.89 -5.47
N LEU A 129 -50.75 49.69 -6.53
CA LEU A 129 -49.48 50.28 -6.99
C LEU A 129 -48.89 51.25 -5.97
N ARG A 130 -49.70 52.06 -5.27
CA ARG A 130 -49.22 52.91 -4.15
C ARG A 130 -48.67 52.09 -2.99
N ALA A 131 -49.34 51.00 -2.63
CA ALA A 131 -48.87 50.11 -1.56
C ALA A 131 -47.55 49.41 -1.95
N GLU A 132 -47.42 48.98 -3.20
CA GLU A 132 -46.20 48.40 -3.76
C GLU A 132 -45.06 49.43 -3.81
N GLU A 133 -45.31 50.64 -4.32
CA GLU A 133 -44.35 51.75 -4.31
C GLU A 133 -43.89 52.10 -2.90
N ALA A 134 -44.79 52.13 -1.92
CA ALA A 134 -44.45 52.37 -0.51
C ALA A 134 -43.57 51.25 0.08
N SER A 135 -43.86 49.97 -0.22
CA SER A 135 -43.02 48.84 0.22
C SER A 135 -41.63 48.91 -0.41
N LEU A 136 -41.55 49.08 -1.73
CA LEU A 136 -40.29 49.16 -2.47
C LEU A 136 -39.45 50.35 -2.00
N ASN A 137 -40.04 51.51 -1.76
CA ASN A 137 -39.34 52.66 -1.20
C ASN A 137 -38.87 52.42 0.24
N SER A 138 -39.64 51.70 1.07
CA SER A 138 -39.24 51.33 2.44
C SER A 138 -38.15 50.26 2.48
N GLU A 139 -38.12 49.32 1.54
CA GLU A 139 -37.08 48.30 1.41
C GLU A 139 -35.78 48.89 0.85
N ASN A 140 -35.90 49.79 -0.14
CA ASN A 140 -34.79 50.53 -0.72
C ASN A 140 -34.25 51.63 0.22
N ALA A 141 -35.04 52.07 1.20
CA ALA A 141 -34.56 52.97 2.25
C ALA A 141 -33.37 52.33 2.99
N GLY A 142 -32.26 53.07 3.04
CA GLY A 142 -31.00 52.59 3.60
C GLY A 142 -30.28 51.52 2.76
N ALA A 143 -30.72 51.17 1.55
CA ALA A 143 -30.00 50.20 0.71
C ALA A 143 -28.59 50.68 0.36
N ALA A 144 -28.44 51.95 -0.04
CA ALA A 144 -27.15 52.58 -0.29
C ALA A 144 -26.27 52.68 0.98
N GLU A 145 -26.87 52.86 2.16
CA GLU A 145 -26.15 52.85 3.43
C GLU A 145 -25.67 51.44 3.78
N ARG A 146 -26.54 50.42 3.65
CA ARG A 146 -26.17 49.00 3.81
C ARG A 146 -25.06 48.60 2.84
N GLU A 147 -25.13 49.02 1.59
CA GLU A 147 -24.07 48.79 0.59
C GLU A 147 -22.75 49.44 1.02
N ALA A 148 -22.78 50.73 1.37
CA ALA A 148 -21.59 51.47 1.82
C ALA A 148 -20.96 50.86 3.08
N THR A 149 -21.77 50.49 4.08
CA THR A 149 -21.27 49.85 5.31
C THR A 149 -20.73 48.44 5.05
N THR A 150 -21.39 47.65 4.20
CA THR A 150 -20.93 46.29 3.86
C THR A 150 -19.64 46.33 3.07
N ARG A 151 -19.53 47.28 2.12
CA ARG A 151 -18.32 47.52 1.34
C ARG A 151 -17.15 47.98 2.22
N ALA A 152 -17.37 48.94 3.12
CA ALA A 152 -16.36 49.40 4.06
C ALA A 152 -15.87 48.25 4.98
N ALA A 153 -16.80 47.42 5.48
CA ALA A 153 -16.46 46.25 6.28
C ALA A 153 -15.66 45.20 5.47
N PHE A 154 -16.00 44.98 4.20
CA PHE A 154 -15.25 44.10 3.30
C PHE A 154 -13.84 44.64 3.01
N GLU A 155 -13.70 45.92 2.69
CA GLU A 155 -12.39 46.56 2.45
C GLU A 155 -11.51 46.53 3.71
N GLN A 156 -12.09 46.75 4.90
CA GLN A 156 -11.39 46.60 6.19
C GLN A 156 -10.97 45.16 6.48
N ALA A 157 -11.83 44.17 6.21
CA ALA A 157 -11.52 42.76 6.37
C ALA A 157 -10.41 42.31 5.42
N GLY A 158 -10.45 42.73 4.15
CA GLY A 158 -9.40 42.48 3.16
C GLY A 158 -8.06 43.10 3.52
N ALA A 159 -8.05 44.34 4.03
CA ALA A 159 -6.83 44.98 4.53
C ALA A 159 -6.25 44.23 5.76
N THR A 160 -7.12 43.76 6.66
CA THR A 160 -6.71 42.97 7.84
C THR A 160 -6.13 41.61 7.43
N LEU A 161 -6.77 40.93 6.47
CA LEU A 161 -6.29 39.66 5.92
C LEU A 161 -4.90 39.84 5.30
N SER A 162 -4.74 40.79 4.38
CA SER A 162 -3.45 41.05 3.70
C SER A 162 -2.31 41.37 4.68
N GLN A 163 -2.58 42.16 5.74
CA GLN A 163 -1.60 42.40 6.80
C GLN A 163 -1.27 41.14 7.60
N SER A 164 -2.24 40.27 7.86
CA SER A 164 -2.02 39.01 8.58
C SER A 164 -1.23 38.00 7.75
N GLU A 165 -1.50 37.90 6.45
CA GLU A 165 -0.77 37.05 5.51
C GLU A 165 0.68 37.52 5.32
N ALA A 166 0.91 38.84 5.20
CA ALA A 166 2.25 39.41 5.12
C ALA A 166 3.08 39.11 6.39
N LYS A 167 2.47 39.23 7.58
CA LYS A 167 3.10 38.86 8.86
C LYS A 167 3.38 37.35 8.93
N LEU A 168 2.44 36.51 8.51
CA LEU A 168 2.61 35.06 8.49
C LEU A 168 3.73 34.62 7.53
N ALA A 169 3.81 35.23 6.35
CA ALA A 169 4.86 34.98 5.37
C ALA A 169 6.25 35.36 5.92
N ALA A 170 6.37 36.55 6.55
CA ALA A 170 7.60 36.98 7.19
C ALA A 170 8.04 36.03 8.32
N LEU A 171 7.14 35.67 9.25
CA LEU A 171 7.43 34.72 10.33
C LEU A 171 7.76 33.31 9.81
N THR A 172 7.17 32.90 8.68
CA THR A 172 7.47 31.61 8.05
C THR A 172 8.88 31.61 7.42
N ALA A 173 9.28 32.72 6.79
CA ALA A 173 10.63 32.90 6.26
C ALA A 173 11.67 32.94 7.39
N GLU A 174 11.43 33.72 8.45
CA GLU A 174 12.29 33.79 9.65
C GLU A 174 12.46 32.40 10.29
N ARG A 175 11.36 31.65 10.45
CA ARG A 175 11.39 30.28 10.96
C ARG A 175 12.19 29.33 10.06
N ALA A 176 12.08 29.47 8.73
CA ALA A 176 12.81 28.65 7.78
C ALA A 176 14.32 28.93 7.82
N GLU A 177 14.70 30.22 7.89
CA GLU A 177 16.09 30.65 8.04
C GLU A 177 16.68 30.19 9.38
N ALA A 178 15.95 30.35 10.48
CA ALA A 178 16.37 29.87 11.80
C ALA A 178 16.53 28.34 11.84
N ALA A 179 15.65 27.59 11.17
CA ALA A 179 15.76 26.13 11.06
C ALA A 179 16.96 25.70 10.20
N ALA A 180 17.22 26.38 9.08
CA ALA A 180 18.38 26.12 8.24
C ALA A 180 19.69 26.44 8.97
N SER A 181 19.76 27.58 9.66
CA SER A 181 20.88 27.98 10.52
C SER A 181 21.13 26.95 11.63
N ARG A 182 20.08 26.52 12.34
CA ARG A 182 20.18 25.47 13.36
C ARG A 182 20.73 24.16 12.79
N HIS A 183 20.22 23.69 11.66
CA HIS A 183 20.71 22.46 11.04
C HIS A 183 22.16 22.56 10.53
N GLN A 184 22.58 23.73 10.05
CA GLN A 184 23.98 23.97 9.69
C GLN A 184 24.88 23.94 10.93
N ILE A 185 24.48 24.59 12.03
CA ILE A 185 25.20 24.58 13.31
C ILE A 185 25.27 23.15 13.89
N GLU A 186 24.16 22.41 13.92
CA GLU A 186 24.10 21.00 14.35
C GLU A 186 25.05 20.11 13.53
N ARG A 187 25.12 20.33 12.21
CA ARG A 187 26.03 19.62 11.32
C ARG A 187 27.49 19.96 11.63
N THR A 188 27.84 21.23 11.72
CA THR A 188 29.21 21.67 12.06
C THR A 188 29.62 21.18 13.45
N LEU A 189 28.71 21.16 14.42
CA LEU A 189 28.95 20.60 15.76
C LEU A 189 29.25 19.10 15.70
N ARG A 190 28.52 18.33 14.89
CA ARG A 190 28.78 16.90 14.69
C ARG A 190 30.13 16.65 14.01
N GLU A 191 30.41 17.35 12.90
CA GLU A 191 31.68 17.22 12.16
C GLU A 191 32.89 17.62 13.02
N THR A 192 32.76 18.65 13.87
CA THR A 192 33.82 19.06 14.80
C THR A 192 33.99 18.09 15.98
N ALA A 193 32.90 17.52 16.51
CA ALA A 193 32.97 16.46 17.52
C ALA A 193 33.65 15.19 16.97
N GLU A 194 33.26 14.72 15.77
CA GLU A 194 33.90 13.58 15.10
C GLU A 194 35.38 13.82 14.80
N ARG A 195 35.76 15.07 14.48
CA ARG A 195 37.16 15.47 14.30
C ARG A 195 37.93 15.46 15.63
N ARG A 196 37.34 16.01 16.71
CA ARG A 196 37.89 15.95 18.07
C ARG A 196 38.12 14.50 18.50
N ASP A 197 37.14 13.63 18.28
CA ASP A 197 37.18 12.22 18.72
C ASP A 197 38.13 11.36 17.88
N ARG A 198 38.46 11.79 16.65
CA ARG A 198 39.60 11.24 15.89
C ARG A 198 40.94 11.72 16.47
N PHE A 199 41.11 13.02 16.70
CA PHE A 199 42.35 13.54 17.29
C PHE A 199 42.62 12.99 18.70
N ALA A 200 41.60 12.82 19.53
CA ALA A 200 41.73 12.20 20.85
C ALA A 200 42.21 10.74 20.77
N ARG A 201 41.72 9.97 19.78
CA ARG A 201 42.19 8.60 19.51
C ARG A 201 43.63 8.57 19.01
N GLN A 202 44.00 9.48 18.11
CA GLN A 202 45.37 9.60 17.59
C GLN A 202 46.35 10.01 18.70
N LEU A 203 45.99 10.96 19.57
CA LEU A 203 46.79 11.31 20.75
C LEU A 203 46.96 10.09 21.68
N ALA A 204 45.88 9.39 22.02
CA ALA A 204 45.95 8.20 22.86
C ALA A 204 46.64 6.99 22.20
N GLU A 205 46.89 7.03 20.89
CA GLU A 205 47.69 6.07 20.13
C GLU A 205 49.18 6.46 20.19
N VAL A 206 49.50 7.73 19.90
CA VAL A 206 50.85 8.30 20.03
C VAL A 206 51.38 8.22 21.48
N ASP A 207 50.54 8.47 22.49
CA ASP A 207 50.92 8.33 23.91
C ASP A 207 51.25 6.88 24.28
N ARG A 208 50.58 5.90 23.65
CA ARG A 208 50.88 4.47 23.80
C ARG A 208 52.16 4.10 23.06
N GLU A 209 52.33 4.52 21.81
CA GLU A 209 53.58 4.32 21.06
C GLU A 209 54.79 4.92 21.79
N LEU A 210 54.64 6.14 22.33
CA LEU A 210 55.67 6.80 23.13
C LEU A 210 55.97 6.01 24.41
N SER A 211 54.94 5.52 25.10
CA SER A 211 55.12 4.69 26.31
C SER A 211 55.82 3.36 25.99
N ASP A 212 55.45 2.70 24.90
CA ASP A 212 56.08 1.46 24.42
C ASP A 212 57.53 1.70 23.98
N ILE A 213 57.82 2.81 23.29
CA ILE A 213 59.17 3.21 22.92
C ILE A 213 60.02 3.49 24.17
N VAL A 214 59.49 4.25 25.14
CA VAL A 214 60.18 4.52 26.41
C VAL A 214 60.44 3.23 27.17
N ALA A 215 59.46 2.33 27.28
CA ALA A 215 59.64 1.02 27.93
C ALA A 215 60.70 0.15 27.22
N ARG A 216 60.70 0.13 25.88
CA ARG A 216 61.72 -0.58 25.09
C ARG A 216 63.11 0.02 25.26
N ILE A 217 63.23 1.36 25.32
CA ILE A 217 64.50 2.05 25.59
C ILE A 217 64.98 1.76 27.02
N SER A 218 64.11 1.82 28.02
CA SER A 218 64.44 1.50 29.42
C SER A 218 64.81 0.02 29.65
N GLY A 219 64.33 -0.88 28.79
CA GLY A 219 64.69 -2.30 28.80
C GLY A 219 65.94 -2.67 27.99
N LEU A 220 66.53 -1.73 27.25
CA LEU A 220 67.81 -1.95 26.57
C LEU A 220 68.96 -1.81 27.59
N PRO A 221 69.93 -2.75 27.62
CA PRO A 221 71.15 -2.57 28.40
C PRO A 221 71.91 -1.33 27.97
N ASP A 222 72.67 -0.70 28.88
CA ASP A 222 73.45 0.49 28.59
C ASP A 222 74.41 0.21 27.40
N PRO A 223 74.33 0.97 26.30
CA PRO A 223 75.25 0.84 25.17
C PRO A 223 76.72 1.00 25.56
N ALA A 224 77.04 1.71 26.64
CA ALA A 224 78.41 1.79 27.18
C ALA A 224 78.84 0.47 27.84
N GLU A 225 77.99 -0.12 28.68
CA GLU A 225 78.23 -1.43 29.32
C GLU A 225 78.43 -2.53 28.26
N LYS A 226 77.60 -2.57 27.22
CA LYS A 226 77.73 -3.55 26.15
C LYS A 226 78.98 -3.36 25.27
N ARG A 227 79.49 -2.14 25.12
CA ARG A 227 80.79 -1.93 24.45
C ARG A 227 81.95 -2.48 25.27
N LEU A 228 81.99 -2.18 26.58
CA LEU A 228 83.03 -2.69 27.48
C LEU A 228 83.07 -4.24 27.49
N LEU A 229 81.90 -4.88 27.49
CA LEU A 229 81.80 -6.35 27.40
C LEU A 229 82.27 -6.91 26.05
N VAL A 230 82.09 -6.17 24.95
CA VAL A 230 82.61 -6.57 23.63
C VAL A 230 84.12 -6.35 23.55
N GLU A 231 84.65 -5.27 24.10
CA GLU A 231 86.10 -5.00 24.16
C GLU A 231 86.83 -6.06 25.00
N ASP A 232 86.30 -6.45 26.17
CA ASP A 232 86.83 -7.57 26.98
C ASP A 232 86.73 -8.91 26.24
N ALA A 233 85.61 -9.19 25.57
CA ALA A 233 85.47 -10.43 24.78
C ALA A 233 86.42 -10.50 23.58
N LEU A 234 86.69 -9.38 22.91
CA LEU A 234 87.66 -9.30 21.80
C LEU A 234 89.10 -9.47 22.30
N ALA A 235 89.47 -8.84 23.41
CA ALA A 235 90.79 -9.01 24.01
C ALA A 235 91.06 -10.47 24.40
N ARG A 236 90.08 -11.15 25.00
CA ARG A 236 90.16 -12.60 25.31
C ARG A 236 90.22 -13.47 24.07
N LEU A 237 89.52 -13.10 23.00
CA LEU A 237 89.59 -13.80 21.71
C LEU A 237 91.01 -13.72 21.15
N GLU A 238 91.57 -12.51 21.06
CA GLU A 238 92.93 -12.28 20.55
C GLU A 238 94.01 -13.01 21.39
N GLU A 239 93.88 -13.00 22.72
CA GLU A 239 94.74 -13.79 23.63
C GLU A 239 94.61 -15.30 23.35
N SER A 240 93.39 -15.80 23.15
CA SER A 240 93.14 -17.22 22.88
C SER A 240 93.63 -17.68 21.49
N GLU A 241 93.53 -16.82 20.47
CA GLU A 241 94.04 -17.08 19.13
C GLU A 241 95.58 -17.09 19.11
N ALA A 242 96.22 -16.13 19.80
CA ALA A 242 97.66 -16.12 19.98
C ALA A 242 98.16 -17.37 20.74
N GLY A 243 97.44 -17.78 21.79
CA GLY A 243 97.71 -19.01 22.53
C GLY A 243 97.56 -20.28 21.69
N ALA A 244 96.55 -20.35 20.82
CA ALA A 244 96.34 -21.46 19.90
C ALA A 244 97.49 -21.56 18.87
N ILE A 245 97.88 -20.45 18.26
CA ILE A 245 99.00 -20.39 17.29
C ILE A 245 100.31 -20.85 17.95
N ALA A 246 100.60 -20.39 19.18
CA ALA A 246 101.79 -20.81 19.92
C ALA A 246 101.77 -22.32 20.25
N ALA A 247 100.60 -22.88 20.60
CA ALA A 247 100.45 -24.31 20.85
C ALA A 247 100.62 -25.15 19.56
N GLU A 248 100.08 -24.69 18.42
CA GLU A 248 100.28 -25.35 17.12
C GLU A 248 101.75 -25.35 16.69
N GLN A 249 102.47 -24.23 16.90
CA GLN A 249 103.91 -24.14 16.64
C GLN A 249 104.70 -25.10 17.52
N ALA A 250 104.43 -25.15 18.83
CA ALA A 250 105.10 -26.09 19.75
C ALA A 250 104.85 -27.56 19.37
N VAL A 251 103.64 -27.91 18.91
CA VAL A 251 103.33 -29.26 18.39
C VAL A 251 104.09 -29.55 17.10
N ALA A 252 104.25 -28.58 16.20
CA ALA A 252 105.02 -28.73 14.97
C ALA A 252 106.52 -28.94 15.25
N GLU A 253 107.11 -28.17 16.15
CA GLU A 253 108.51 -28.31 16.57
C GLU A 253 108.79 -29.64 17.28
N ALA A 254 107.88 -30.06 18.17
CA ALA A 254 107.99 -31.35 18.86
C ALA A 254 107.90 -32.53 17.89
N ARG A 255 107.00 -32.47 16.89
CA ARG A 255 106.93 -33.46 15.80
C ARG A 255 108.16 -33.43 14.89
N GLY A 256 108.70 -32.25 14.60
CA GLY A 256 109.96 -32.10 13.88
C GLY A 256 111.11 -32.80 14.61
N SER A 257 111.19 -32.61 15.93
CA SER A 257 112.20 -33.24 16.79
C SER A 257 112.03 -34.76 16.92
N GLU A 258 110.80 -35.28 17.04
CA GLU A 258 110.53 -36.73 17.03
C GLU A 258 110.93 -37.37 15.70
N SER A 259 110.57 -36.73 14.58
CA SER A 259 110.92 -37.20 13.23
C SER A 259 112.43 -37.15 12.97
N ALA A 260 113.14 -36.14 13.48
CA ALA A 260 114.59 -36.03 13.37
C ALA A 260 115.34 -37.05 14.26
N ALA A 261 114.77 -37.42 15.42
CA ALA A 261 115.34 -38.45 16.30
C ALA A 261 115.09 -39.89 15.81
N ARG A 262 114.14 -40.11 14.88
CA ARG A 262 113.82 -41.44 14.35
C ARG A 262 114.96 -42.14 13.61
N PRO A 263 115.63 -41.52 12.61
CA PRO A 263 116.73 -42.16 11.90
C PRO A 263 117.88 -42.62 12.83
N PRO A 264 118.48 -41.79 13.71
CA PRO A 264 119.55 -42.26 14.59
C PRO A 264 119.09 -43.31 15.61
N LEU A 265 117.81 -43.32 16.01
CA LEU A 265 117.24 -44.40 16.81
C LEU A 265 117.12 -45.72 16.01
N GLN A 266 116.77 -45.66 14.72
CA GLN A 266 116.73 -46.83 13.84
C GLN A 266 118.15 -47.37 13.57
N ASP A 267 119.12 -46.49 13.33
CA ASP A 267 120.52 -46.87 13.12
C ASP A 267 121.11 -47.53 14.38
N ALA A 268 120.89 -46.93 15.56
CA ALA A 268 121.30 -47.51 16.84
C ALA A 268 120.61 -48.85 17.13
N LYS A 269 119.34 -49.02 16.74
CA LYS A 269 118.63 -50.30 16.84
C LYS A 269 119.18 -51.34 15.88
N ALA A 270 119.49 -50.97 14.64
CA ALA A 270 120.08 -51.89 13.66
C ALA A 270 121.44 -52.41 14.14
N GLU A 271 122.27 -51.53 14.73
CA GLU A 271 123.57 -51.90 15.28
C GLU A 271 123.44 -52.74 16.56
N LEU A 272 122.48 -52.43 17.44
CA LEU A 272 122.12 -53.29 18.56
C LEU A 272 121.68 -54.69 18.08
N GLN A 273 120.84 -54.77 17.04
CA GLN A 273 120.41 -56.03 16.43
C GLN A 273 121.59 -56.85 15.90
N ARG A 274 122.60 -56.18 15.30
CA ARG A 274 123.82 -56.81 14.81
C ARG A 274 124.61 -57.46 15.96
N ILE A 275 124.88 -56.68 17.01
CA ILE A 275 125.60 -57.13 18.22
C ILE A 275 124.83 -58.24 18.95
N GLU A 276 123.50 -58.11 19.08
CA GLU A 276 122.65 -59.16 19.68
C GLU A 276 122.65 -60.46 18.87
N THR A 277 122.81 -60.40 17.54
CA THR A 277 122.83 -61.59 16.68
C THR A 277 124.18 -62.31 16.78
N GLU A 278 125.28 -61.57 16.89
CA GLU A 278 126.60 -62.12 17.26
C GLU A 278 126.53 -62.77 18.65
N ALA A 279 125.97 -62.07 19.65
CA ALA A 279 125.81 -62.58 21.01
C ALA A 279 124.90 -63.82 21.11
N ARG A 280 123.79 -63.87 20.37
CA ARG A 280 122.90 -65.05 20.30
C ARG A 280 123.58 -66.27 19.67
N THR A 281 124.46 -66.05 18.70
CA THR A 281 125.20 -67.14 18.04
C THR A 281 126.26 -67.72 18.99
N LEU A 282 126.97 -66.87 19.72
CA LEU A 282 127.90 -67.28 20.78
C LEU A 282 127.18 -67.98 21.95
N SER A 283 126.04 -67.46 22.39
CA SER A 283 125.29 -68.00 23.53
C SER A 283 124.59 -69.34 23.22
N LYS A 284 124.20 -69.61 21.98
CA LYS A 284 123.52 -70.87 21.59
C LYS A 284 124.42 -72.11 21.56
N ILE A 285 125.74 -71.92 21.54
CA ILE A 285 126.70 -73.04 21.60
C ILE A 285 127.01 -73.40 23.07
N LEU A 286 126.83 -72.48 24.02
CA LEU A 286 127.45 -72.60 25.34
C LEU A 286 126.60 -73.25 26.45
N ASN A 287 125.27 -73.26 26.36
CA ASN A 287 124.41 -73.87 27.40
C ASN A 287 123.22 -74.63 26.83
N ALA A 288 123.32 -75.96 26.87
CA ALA A 288 122.20 -76.88 26.72
C ALA A 288 121.61 -77.25 28.10
N ALA A 289 120.37 -77.72 28.09
CA ALA A 289 119.62 -78.33 29.20
C ALA A 289 119.22 -77.44 30.39
N SER A 290 117.93 -77.11 30.46
CA SER A 290 117.02 -77.50 31.57
C SER A 290 115.58 -77.11 31.23
N GLY A 291 114.60 -77.84 31.78
CA GLY A 291 113.18 -77.53 31.67
C GLY A 291 112.39 -78.26 32.75
N ASP A 292 111.17 -77.80 32.98
CA ASP A 292 110.30 -78.22 34.09
C ASP A 292 108.88 -78.51 33.59
N LEU A 293 108.00 -79.22 34.33
CA LEU A 293 108.09 -80.59 34.87
C LEU A 293 106.79 -80.91 35.65
N PHE A 294 106.17 -79.89 36.26
CA PHE A 294 104.99 -80.01 37.12
C PHE A 294 103.76 -79.30 36.50
N PRO A 295 102.75 -80.04 36.02
CA PRO A 295 101.54 -79.46 35.42
C PRO A 295 100.51 -79.00 36.48
N SER A 296 99.69 -78.01 36.13
CA SER A 296 98.76 -77.34 37.06
C SER A 296 97.44 -78.09 37.30
N VAL A 297 96.73 -77.71 38.37
CA VAL A 297 95.39 -78.23 38.71
C VAL A 297 94.33 -77.88 37.68
N LEU A 298 94.49 -76.75 36.97
CA LEU A 298 93.57 -76.29 35.94
C LEU A 298 93.33 -77.33 34.83
N GLU A 299 94.33 -78.16 34.50
CA GLU A 299 94.21 -79.26 33.53
C GLU A 299 93.37 -80.46 34.04
N GLN A 300 93.04 -80.51 35.34
CA GLN A 300 92.36 -81.63 36.00
C GLN A 300 90.96 -81.26 36.54
N LEU A 301 90.43 -80.10 36.16
CA LEU A 301 89.13 -79.57 36.60
C LEU A 301 88.11 -79.55 35.45
N SER A 302 86.83 -79.79 35.77
CA SER A 302 85.73 -79.68 34.79
C SER A 302 84.50 -79.02 35.42
N VAL A 303 83.92 -78.04 34.73
CA VAL A 303 82.83 -77.17 35.22
C VAL A 303 81.62 -77.27 34.29
N GLU A 304 80.41 -77.19 34.85
CA GLU A 304 79.19 -77.05 34.05
C GLU A 304 79.17 -75.69 33.31
N ARG A 305 78.81 -75.73 32.02
CA ARG A 305 78.87 -74.57 31.12
C ARG A 305 77.99 -73.42 31.63
N GLY A 306 78.58 -72.24 31.77
CA GLY A 306 77.96 -71.03 32.32
C GLY A 306 78.43 -70.65 33.73
N TYR A 307 79.22 -71.50 34.41
CA TYR A 307 79.77 -71.23 35.74
C TYR A 307 81.30 -71.01 35.75
N GLU A 308 81.95 -70.94 34.58
CA GLU A 308 83.40 -70.79 34.43
C GLU A 308 83.91 -69.48 35.08
N THR A 309 83.20 -68.37 34.85
CA THR A 309 83.51 -67.07 35.47
C THR A 309 83.38 -67.11 36.98
N ALA A 310 82.45 -67.92 37.52
CA ALA A 310 82.28 -68.08 38.96
C ALA A 310 83.42 -68.90 39.58
N LEU A 311 83.91 -69.95 38.90
CA LEU A 311 85.11 -70.67 39.34
C LEU A 311 86.35 -69.76 39.33
N GLY A 312 86.56 -69.01 38.23
CA GLY A 312 87.68 -68.08 38.10
C GLY A 312 87.69 -67.01 39.18
N ALA A 313 86.53 -66.40 39.46
CA ALA A 313 86.39 -65.42 40.55
C ALA A 313 86.56 -66.04 41.95
N ALA A 314 86.22 -67.33 42.13
CA ALA A 314 86.27 -67.99 43.43
C ALA A 314 87.63 -68.59 43.79
N LEU A 315 88.46 -68.99 42.82
CA LEU A 315 89.78 -69.60 43.07
C LEU A 315 90.98 -68.83 42.50
N GLY A 316 90.84 -68.10 41.39
CA GLY A 316 91.92 -67.27 40.82
C GLY A 316 93.22 -68.05 40.57
N GLU A 317 94.35 -67.46 40.99
CA GLU A 317 95.71 -68.02 40.84
C GLU A 317 95.90 -69.37 41.58
N ASP A 318 95.04 -69.72 42.56
CA ASP A 318 95.10 -71.03 43.22
C ASP A 318 94.81 -72.19 42.24
N LEU A 319 94.28 -71.92 41.04
CA LEU A 319 94.03 -72.92 39.99
C LEU A 319 95.32 -73.40 39.29
N ASP A 320 96.36 -72.57 39.25
CA ASP A 320 97.64 -72.90 38.61
C ASP A 320 98.58 -73.73 39.52
N VAL A 321 98.20 -73.87 40.80
CA VAL A 321 98.94 -74.63 41.82
C VAL A 321 98.73 -76.15 41.63
N PRO A 322 99.79 -76.98 41.54
CA PRO A 322 99.66 -78.43 41.33
C PRO A 322 99.12 -79.20 42.57
N LEU A 323 98.70 -80.46 42.36
CA LEU A 323 98.34 -81.39 43.45
C LEU A 323 99.55 -82.11 44.07
N ASP A 324 100.71 -82.10 43.39
CA ASP A 324 101.87 -82.89 43.79
C ASP A 324 102.50 -82.33 45.07
N ARG A 325 102.57 -83.16 46.12
CA ARG A 325 103.14 -82.75 47.42
C ARG A 325 104.64 -82.42 47.37
N SER A 326 105.33 -82.77 46.29
CA SER A 326 106.73 -82.39 46.05
C SER A 326 106.88 -80.98 45.46
N ALA A 327 105.81 -80.36 44.97
CA ALA A 327 105.84 -78.98 44.52
C ALA A 327 105.95 -78.00 45.71
N PRO A 328 106.69 -76.87 45.56
CA PRO A 328 106.88 -75.88 46.63
C PRO A 328 105.58 -75.29 47.20
N VAL A 329 104.53 -75.25 46.38
CA VAL A 329 103.15 -74.92 46.75
C VAL A 329 102.24 -75.97 46.12
N HIS A 330 101.35 -76.58 46.91
CA HIS A 330 100.44 -77.62 46.43
C HIS A 330 99.12 -77.64 47.21
N TRP A 331 98.08 -78.24 46.63
CA TRP A 331 96.79 -78.43 47.30
C TRP A 331 96.83 -79.59 48.31
N GLY A 332 96.63 -79.26 49.59
CA GLY A 332 96.50 -80.24 50.67
C GLY A 332 95.17 -81.00 50.66
N GLU A 333 95.19 -82.24 51.13
CA GLU A 333 94.04 -83.14 51.13
C GLU A 333 93.07 -82.82 52.28
N SER A 334 91.87 -82.33 51.95
CA SER A 334 90.89 -81.82 52.93
C SER A 334 89.47 -82.31 52.63
N ALA A 335 89.02 -83.34 53.36
CA ALA A 335 87.66 -83.89 53.23
C ALA A 335 86.63 -83.09 54.05
N ILE A 336 85.39 -83.01 53.55
CA ILE A 336 84.26 -82.34 54.21
C ILE A 336 84.01 -82.97 55.58
N GLN A 337 83.93 -82.14 56.63
CA GLN A 337 83.70 -82.56 58.01
C GLN A 337 82.23 -82.32 58.42
N PRO A 338 81.62 -83.16 59.27
CA PRO A 338 80.23 -82.97 59.72
C PRO A 338 79.97 -81.66 60.49
N GLY A 339 81.03 -81.04 61.04
CA GLY A 339 80.96 -79.75 61.72
C GLY A 339 81.21 -78.53 60.82
N ASP A 340 81.42 -78.73 59.52
CA ASP A 340 81.54 -77.62 58.57
C ASP A 340 80.18 -76.90 58.45
N ALA A 341 80.18 -75.57 58.58
CA ALA A 341 78.95 -74.79 58.50
C ALA A 341 78.25 -74.99 57.15
N ALA A 342 76.93 -75.20 57.18
CA ALA A 342 76.13 -75.22 55.96
C ALA A 342 76.08 -73.82 55.33
N LEU A 343 75.95 -73.75 54.01
CA LEU A 343 75.67 -72.48 53.33
C LEU A 343 74.27 -71.97 53.70
N PRO A 344 74.00 -70.65 53.63
CA PRO A 344 72.68 -70.10 53.91
C PRO A 344 71.56 -70.74 53.08
N ASP A 345 70.39 -70.92 53.69
CA ASP A 345 69.24 -71.60 53.06
C ASP A 345 68.89 -71.00 51.68
N GLY A 346 68.79 -71.89 50.69
CA GLY A 346 68.50 -71.54 49.30
C GLY A 346 69.73 -71.29 48.40
N VAL A 347 70.95 -71.29 48.94
CA VAL A 347 72.18 -71.10 48.15
C VAL A 347 72.68 -72.43 47.58
N LYS A 348 72.91 -72.49 46.26
CA LYS A 348 73.51 -73.66 45.59
C LYS A 348 75.03 -73.62 45.75
N SER A 349 75.65 -74.71 46.21
CA SER A 349 77.11 -74.80 46.37
C SER A 349 77.85 -74.98 45.04
N LEU A 350 79.03 -74.36 44.87
CA LEU A 350 79.90 -74.53 43.70
C LEU A 350 80.36 -75.98 43.53
N ALA A 351 80.52 -76.74 44.62
CA ALA A 351 80.79 -78.19 44.58
C ALA A 351 79.69 -79.00 43.86
N SER A 352 78.50 -78.44 43.65
CA SER A 352 77.41 -79.11 42.91
C SER A 352 77.41 -78.84 41.40
N VAL A 353 78.33 -78.02 40.89
CA VAL A 353 78.49 -77.72 39.44
C VAL A 353 79.94 -77.84 38.94
N VAL A 354 80.88 -78.21 39.81
CA VAL A 354 82.31 -78.41 39.49
C VAL A 354 82.71 -79.83 39.87
N ARG A 355 83.22 -80.60 38.90
CA ARG A 355 83.96 -81.85 39.17
C ARG A 355 85.43 -81.51 39.41
N ALA A 356 85.87 -81.72 40.64
CA ALA A 356 87.24 -81.46 41.07
C ALA A 356 87.84 -82.65 41.82
N PRO A 357 89.19 -82.75 41.88
CA PRO A 357 89.90 -83.63 42.79
C PRO A 357 89.44 -83.44 44.25
N SER A 358 89.46 -84.52 45.03
CA SER A 358 88.94 -84.55 46.41
C SER A 358 89.59 -83.51 47.35
N GLN A 359 90.83 -83.11 47.06
CA GLN A 359 91.59 -82.07 47.76
C GLN A 359 90.85 -80.71 47.78
N LEU A 360 90.14 -80.36 46.70
CA LEU A 360 89.41 -79.10 46.60
C LEU A 360 87.95 -79.20 47.09
N ALA A 361 87.41 -80.40 47.29
CA ALA A 361 85.99 -80.64 47.52
C ALA A 361 85.43 -79.87 48.73
N ARG A 362 86.16 -79.83 49.86
CA ARG A 362 85.73 -79.08 51.05
C ARG A 362 85.73 -77.57 50.85
N ARG A 363 86.65 -77.01 50.06
CA ARG A 363 86.68 -75.58 49.75
C ARG A 363 85.58 -75.21 48.77
N LEU A 364 85.33 -76.04 47.75
CA LEU A 364 84.20 -75.85 46.83
C LEU A 364 82.84 -75.96 47.52
N ALA A 365 82.72 -76.78 48.57
CA ALA A 365 81.48 -76.91 49.34
C ALA A 365 81.08 -75.59 50.03
N GLN A 366 82.06 -74.82 50.51
CA GLN A 366 81.89 -73.55 51.23
C GLN A 366 81.79 -72.32 50.31
N ILE A 367 81.74 -72.53 49.00
CA ILE A 367 81.49 -71.48 48.00
C ILE A 367 80.03 -71.62 47.55
N GLY A 368 79.21 -70.62 47.82
CA GLY A 368 77.86 -70.52 47.29
C GLY A 368 77.82 -69.85 45.91
N ILE A 369 76.73 -70.07 45.18
CA ILE A 369 76.41 -69.39 43.92
C ILE A 369 75.07 -68.68 44.10
N VAL A 370 75.05 -67.37 43.85
CA VAL A 370 73.85 -66.52 44.01
C VAL A 370 73.66 -65.58 42.81
N ALA A 371 72.43 -65.11 42.62
CA ALA A 371 72.16 -64.02 41.69
C ALA A 371 72.72 -62.69 42.25
N ALA A 372 73.20 -61.80 41.37
CA ALA A 372 73.87 -60.55 41.77
C ALA A 372 73.03 -59.64 42.71
N ALA A 373 71.70 -59.70 42.62
CA ALA A 373 70.79 -58.95 43.50
C ALA A 373 70.77 -59.48 44.95
N ASP A 374 70.97 -60.79 45.15
CA ASP A 374 70.91 -61.42 46.47
C ASP A 374 72.23 -61.38 47.25
N GLY A 375 73.37 -61.17 46.55
CA GLY A 375 74.70 -61.22 47.15
C GLY A 375 74.84 -60.38 48.42
N ARG A 376 74.44 -59.10 48.39
CA ARG A 376 74.50 -58.21 49.58
C ARG A 376 73.63 -58.68 50.76
N ARG A 377 72.49 -59.30 50.48
CA ARG A 377 71.54 -59.78 51.50
C ARG A 377 72.06 -61.06 52.17
N LEU A 378 72.62 -61.98 51.37
CA LEU A 378 73.10 -63.28 51.84
C LEU A 378 74.52 -63.22 52.43
N GLN A 379 75.35 -62.26 52.03
CA GLN A 379 76.69 -62.06 52.59
C GLN A 379 76.68 -61.87 54.12
N ALA A 380 75.65 -61.21 54.66
CA ALA A 380 75.48 -60.99 56.10
C ALA A 380 75.17 -62.27 56.91
N LEU A 381 74.88 -63.39 56.24
CA LEU A 381 74.55 -64.69 56.85
C LEU A 381 75.69 -65.71 56.74
N LEU A 382 76.83 -65.35 56.16
CA LEU A 382 77.95 -66.26 55.93
C LEU A 382 78.70 -66.59 57.23
N ALA A 383 79.01 -67.87 57.41
CA ALA A 383 79.94 -68.32 58.43
C ALA A 383 81.40 -68.04 58.01
N PRO A 384 82.34 -67.91 58.97
CA PRO A 384 83.76 -67.72 58.67
C PRO A 384 84.31 -68.78 57.71
N GLY A 385 84.92 -68.34 56.60
CA GLY A 385 85.46 -69.20 55.54
C GLY A 385 84.55 -69.41 54.34
N GLN A 386 83.26 -69.05 54.42
CA GLN A 386 82.34 -69.08 53.28
C GLN A 386 82.49 -67.87 52.36
N ARG A 387 82.12 -68.04 51.08
CA ARG A 387 81.97 -66.95 50.09
C ARG A 387 80.76 -67.21 49.17
N LEU A 388 80.34 -66.19 48.42
CA LEU A 388 79.25 -66.21 47.43
C LEU A 388 79.72 -65.67 46.07
#